data_AF-A0A961SGZ7-F1
#
_entry.id   AF-A0A961SGZ7-F1
#
_cell.length_a   1.000
_cell.length_b   1.000
_cell.length_c   1.000
_cell.angle_alpha   90.00
_cell.angle_beta   90.00
_cell.angle_gamma   90.00
#
_symmetry.space_group_name_H-M   'P 1'
#
loop_
_entity.id
_entity.type
_entity.pdbx_description
1 polymer ?
#
loop_
_entity_poly.entity_id
_entity_poly.type
_entity_poly.pdbx_seq_one_letter_code
_entity_poly.pdbx_strand_id
1 'polypeptide(L)'
;AVPEWHTAEQRRLIEFIVEPVASLSVNLEGAELSERAKMLFAAVHGIVSLSVEDRFVGVSPDRLEDELMVFIDQMVAGLVRQSSADK
;
A
#
# COMPACT_ATOMS: atom_id res chain seq x y z
N ALA A 1 12.51 16.61 17.43
CA ALA A 1 11.50 16.59 16.35
C ALA A 1 12.15 16.06 15.09
N VAL A 2 11.44 15.29 14.27
CA VAL A 2 11.97 14.80 12.98
C VAL A 2 12.17 16.00 12.04
N PRO A 3 13.31 16.12 11.34
CA PRO A 3 13.56 17.22 10.42
C PRO A 3 12.56 17.26 9.26
N GLU A 4 12.17 18.47 8.85
CA GLU A 4 11.13 18.70 7.85
C GLU A 4 11.48 18.10 6.47
N TRP A 5 12.75 18.08 6.09
CA TRP A 5 13.23 17.43 4.86
C TRP A 5 13.02 15.91 4.87
N HIS A 6 13.10 15.28 6.05
CA HIS A 6 12.91 13.85 6.21
C HIS A 6 11.43 13.46 6.10
N THR A 7 10.55 14.34 6.57
CA THR A 7 9.09 14.22 6.43
C THR A 7 8.63 14.50 4.99
N ALA A 8 9.29 15.42 4.29
CA ALA A 8 9.01 15.76 2.89
C ALA A 8 9.32 14.59 1.94
N GLU A 9 10.43 13.88 2.16
CA GLU A 9 10.80 12.73 1.33
C GLU A 9 9.83 11.56 1.51
N GLN A 10 9.40 11.29 2.74
CA GLN A 10 8.36 10.30 3.01
C GLN A 10 7.02 10.67 2.38
N ARG A 11 6.68 11.96 2.34
CA ARG A 11 5.46 12.44 1.68
C ARG A 11 5.50 12.16 0.18
N ARG A 12 6.65 12.38 -0.47
CA ARG A 12 6.84 12.12 -1.90
C ARG A 12 6.62 10.65 -2.27
N LEU A 13 7.06 9.72 -1.42
CA LEU A 13 6.80 8.28 -1.61
C LEU A 13 5.31 7.95 -1.58
N ILE A 14 4.55 8.57 -0.67
CA ILE A 14 3.10 8.36 -0.58
C ILE A 14 2.37 8.96 -1.79
N GLU A 15 2.82 10.10 -2.32
CA GLU A 15 2.23 10.73 -3.50
C GLU A 15 2.28 9.80 -4.74
N PHE A 16 3.33 9.01 -4.91
CA PHE A 16 3.40 7.99 -5.98
C PHE A 16 2.37 6.86 -5.85
N ILE A 17 1.84 6.63 -4.65
CA ILE A 17 0.80 5.62 -4.40
C ILE A 17 -0.60 6.25 -4.55
N VAL A 18 -0.74 7.54 -4.24
CA VAL A 18 -2.04 8.23 -4.31
C VAL A 18 -2.61 8.20 -5.74
N GLU A 19 -1.80 8.50 -6.76
CA GLU A 19 -2.26 8.54 -8.16
C GLU A 19 -2.89 7.21 -8.64
N PRO A 20 -2.21 6.05 -8.56
CA PRO A 20 -2.81 4.79 -8.97
C PRO A 20 -4.03 4.41 -8.13
N VAL A 21 -4.01 4.68 -6.81
CA VAL A 21 -5.17 4.44 -5.94
C VAL A 21 -6.39 5.26 -6.36
N ALA A 22 -6.18 6.53 -6.73
CA ALA A 22 -7.24 7.41 -7.20
C ALA A 22 -7.91 6.88 -8.48
N SER A 23 -7.11 6.33 -9.41
CA SER A 23 -7.65 5.71 -10.63
C SER A 23 -8.52 4.47 -10.37
N LEU A 24 -8.32 3.79 -9.25
CA LEU A 24 -9.05 2.57 -8.86
C LEU A 24 -10.21 2.83 -7.89
N SER A 25 -10.23 3.99 -7.23
CA SER A 25 -11.15 4.29 -6.13
C SER A 25 -11.99 5.52 -6.43
N VAL A 26 -12.98 5.38 -7.32
CA VAL A 26 -13.83 6.48 -7.82
C VAL A 26 -14.61 7.24 -6.75
N ASN A 27 -14.75 6.69 -5.55
CA ASN A 27 -15.52 7.28 -4.45
C ASN A 27 -14.65 7.95 -3.38
N LEU A 28 -13.32 7.90 -3.49
CA LEU A 28 -12.42 8.50 -2.50
C LEU A 28 -11.81 9.79 -3.04
N GLU A 29 -11.75 10.82 -2.20
CA GLU A 29 -11.17 12.11 -2.57
C GLU A 29 -10.19 12.64 -1.50
N GLY A 30 -9.25 13.49 -1.93
CA GLY A 30 -8.39 14.29 -1.06
C GLY A 30 -7.72 13.50 0.08
N ALA A 31 -8.17 13.77 1.31
CA ALA A 31 -7.60 13.19 2.52
C ALA A 31 -7.82 11.66 2.60
N GLU A 32 -8.94 11.15 2.08
CA GLU A 32 -9.25 9.73 2.14
C GLU A 32 -8.31 8.91 1.24
N LEU A 33 -7.97 9.44 0.05
CA LEU A 33 -6.96 8.86 -0.82
C LEU A 33 -5.58 8.84 -0.17
N SER A 34 -5.22 9.93 0.53
CA SER A 34 -3.94 10.02 1.23
C SER A 34 -3.85 8.99 2.37
N GLU A 35 -4.91 8.83 3.17
CA GLU A 35 -4.95 7.80 4.21
C GLU A 35 -4.94 6.38 3.64
N ARG A 36 -5.64 6.16 2.51
CA ARG A 36 -5.58 4.88 1.79
C ARG A 36 -4.15 4.57 1.35
N ALA A 37 -3.47 5.51 0.72
CA ALA A 37 -2.09 5.33 0.26
C ALA A 37 -1.13 5.01 1.41
N LYS A 38 -1.25 5.70 2.56
CA LYS A 38 -0.48 5.39 3.78
C LYS A 38 -0.75 3.99 4.31
N MET A 39 -2.01 3.57 4.35
CA MET A 39 -2.38 2.22 4.81
C MET A 39 -1.75 1.15 3.92
N LEU A 40 -1.82 1.32 2.59
CA LEU A 40 -1.21 0.39 1.63
C LEU A 40 0.31 0.31 1.79
N PHE A 41 0.96 1.46 1.92
CA PHE A 41 2.38 1.52 2.21
C PHE A 41 2.73 0.77 3.50
N ALA A 42 1.98 1.02 4.58
CA ALA A 42 2.20 0.38 5.88
C ALA A 42 1.99 -1.15 5.81
N ALA A 43 1.00 -1.62 5.06
CA ALA A 43 0.75 -3.05 4.88
C ALA A 43 1.93 -3.75 4.18
N VAL A 44 2.37 -3.23 3.03
CA VAL A 44 3.52 -3.76 2.29
C VAL A 44 4.79 -3.69 3.13
N HIS A 45 5.04 -2.54 3.76
CA HIS A 45 6.23 -2.35 4.60
C HIS A 45 6.23 -3.31 5.81
N GLY A 46 5.07 -3.55 6.43
CA GLY A 46 4.92 -4.49 7.52
C GLY A 46 5.21 -5.93 7.09
N ILE A 47 4.66 -6.38 5.96
CA ILE A 47 4.92 -7.72 5.41
C ILE A 47 6.42 -7.91 5.17
N VAL A 48 7.08 -6.96 4.50
CA VAL A 48 8.51 -7.04 4.21
C VAL A 48 9.34 -7.01 5.49
N SER A 49 9.06 -6.08 6.41
CA SER A 49 9.86 -5.92 7.64
C SER A 49 9.77 -7.14 8.54
N LEU A 50 8.56 -7.68 8.76
CA LEU A 50 8.36 -8.88 9.58
C LEU A 50 9.05 -10.11 8.97
N SER A 51 9.10 -10.20 7.64
CA SER A 51 9.74 -11.29 6.92
C SER A 51 11.27 -11.19 6.95
N VAL A 52 11.82 -9.99 6.76
CA VAL A 52 13.26 -9.73 6.83
C VAL A 52 13.81 -9.92 8.25
N GLU A 53 13.03 -9.56 9.27
CA GLU A 53 13.38 -9.76 10.68
C GLU A 53 13.22 -11.21 11.17
N ASP A 54 12.85 -12.15 10.29
CA ASP A 54 12.60 -13.56 10.61
C ASP A 54 11.64 -13.75 11.80
N ARG A 55 10.60 -12.90 11.84
CA ARG A 55 9.55 -13.01 12.86
C ARG A 55 8.71 -14.25 12.58
N PHE A 56 8.09 -14.79 13.64
CA PHE A 56 7.24 -15.99 13.54
C PHE A 56 6.14 -15.92 12.47
N VAL A 57 5.63 -14.71 12.18
CA VAL A 57 4.57 -14.47 11.17
C VAL A 57 5.12 -14.01 9.82
N GLY A 58 6.45 -13.92 9.67
CA GLY A 58 7.10 -13.52 8.44
C GLY A 58 6.91 -14.55 7.32
N VAL A 59 6.87 -14.06 6.08
CA VAL A 59 6.85 -14.92 4.89
C VAL A 59 8.27 -15.41 4.62
N SER A 60 8.41 -16.66 4.16
CA SER A 60 9.71 -17.22 3.80
C SER A 60 10.40 -16.37 2.74
N PRO A 61 11.72 -16.06 2.86
CA PRO A 61 12.40 -15.13 1.96
C PRO A 61 12.34 -15.49 0.47
N ASP A 62 12.34 -16.79 0.16
CA ASP A 62 12.22 -17.34 -1.20
C ASP A 62 10.82 -17.19 -1.80
N ARG A 63 9.81 -16.88 -0.98
CA ARG A 63 8.41 -16.72 -1.39
C ARG A 63 7.87 -15.31 -1.18
N LEU A 64 8.62 -14.44 -0.51
CA LEU A 64 8.17 -13.11 -0.10
C LEU A 64 7.69 -12.27 -1.29
N GLU A 65 8.46 -12.24 -2.37
CA GLU A 65 8.12 -11.48 -3.57
C GLU A 65 6.81 -11.99 -4.21
N ASP A 66 6.71 -13.30 -4.43
CA ASP A 66 5.54 -13.93 -5.04
C ASP A 66 4.27 -13.71 -4.20
N GLU A 67 4.34 -13.94 -2.88
CA GLU A 67 3.20 -13.75 -1.98
C GLU A 67 2.80 -12.28 -1.86
N LEU A 68 3.76 -11.36 -1.90
CA LEU A 68 3.47 -9.93 -1.90
C LEU A 68 2.75 -9.51 -3.18
N MET A 69 3.15 -10.04 -4.33
CA MET A 69 2.46 -9.79 -5.60
C MET A 69 1.04 -10.35 -5.59
N VAL A 70 0.84 -11.56 -5.07
CA VAL A 70 -0.50 -12.15 -4.91
C VAL A 70 -1.39 -11.26 -4.03
N PHE A 71 -0.86 -10.75 -2.91
CA PHE A 71 -1.60 -9.85 -2.03
C PHE A 71 -2.01 -8.55 -2.75
N ILE A 72 -1.09 -7.93 -3.49
CA ILE A 72 -1.36 -6.70 -4.26
C ILE A 72 -2.42 -6.96 -5.34
N ASP A 73 -2.28 -8.05 -6.11
CA ASP A 73 -3.20 -8.40 -7.18
C ASP A 73 -4.62 -8.67 -6.65
N GLN A 74 -4.73 -9.40 -5.55
CA GLN A 74 -6.02 -9.66 -4.89
C GLN A 74 -6.69 -8.37 -4.43
N MET A 75 -5.91 -7.45 -3.88
CA MET A 75 -6.41 -6.15 -3.43
C MET A 75 -6.88 -5.28 -4.62
N VAL A 76 -6.08 -5.18 -5.68
CA VAL A 76 -6.44 -4.44 -6.89
C VAL A 76 -7.69 -5.03 -7.53
N ALA A 77 -7.77 -6.36 -7.66
CA ALA A 77 -8.95 -7.05 -8.17
C ALA A 77 -10.21 -6.75 -7.33
N GLY A 78 -10.05 -6.67 -6.01
CA GLY A 78 -11.12 -6.25 -5.10
C GLY A 78 -11.60 -4.81 -5.34
N LEU A 79 -10.67 -3.87 -5.52
CA LEU A 79 -10.98 -2.46 -5.79
C LEU A 79 -11.69 -2.26 -7.13
N VAL A 80 -11.20 -2.90 -8.20
CA VAL A 80 -11.82 -2.85 -9.54
C VAL A 80 -13.25 -3.40 -9.51
N ARG A 81 -13.49 -4.48 -8.76
CA ARG A 81 -14.83 -5.06 -8.61
C ARG A 81 -15.79 -4.13 -7.89
N GLN A 82 -15.34 -3.46 -6.82
CA GLN A 82 -16.16 -2.50 -6.06
C GLN A 82 -16.51 -1.27 -6.91
N SER A 83 -15.53 -0.70 -7.62
CA SER A 83 -15.76 0.41 -8.55
C SER A 83 -16.77 0.08 -9.66
N SER A 84 -16.87 -1.18 -10.06
CA SER A 84 -17.82 -1.64 -11.07
C SER A 84 -19.23 -1.89 -10.51
N ALA A 85 -19.36 -2.12 -9.20
CA ALA A 85 -20.65 -2.38 -8.55
C ALA A 85 -21.38 -1.09 -8.15
N ASP A 86 -20.65 0.02 -8.01
CA ASP A 86 -21.19 1.34 -7.66
C ASP A 86 -21.59 2.19 -8.91
N LYS A 87 -21.44 1.64 -10.13
CA LYS A 87 -21.94 2.21 -11.39
C LYS A 87 -23.29 1.61 -11.77
#